data_AF-A0AAE2YFJ3-F1
#
_entry.id   AF-A0AAE2YFJ3-F1
#
_cell.length_a   1.000
_cell.length_b   1.000
_cell.length_c   1.000
_cell.angle_alpha   90.00
_cell.angle_beta   90.00
_cell.angle_gamma   90.00
#
_symmetry.space_group_name_H-M   'P 1'
#
loop_
_entity.id
_entity.type
_entity.pdbx_description
1 polymer ?
#
loop_
_entity_poly.entity_id
_entity_poly.type
_entity_poly.pdbx_seq_one_letter_code
_entity_poly.pdbx_strand_id
1 'polypeptide(L)'
;MKVGELVIASSKDEKLSETYGGGAIQTILKKILENNFVEKVVLFQEKKDRYSLVPVVIEHPDQINSIPLSQFSAYYLSGLNSVPKYIQQNLKNAGKIGVVAKPCDVRAMVKLSKRKQINLDNLIILGEECQGKVSPKKAQKILEEEKVDASKITSEMIEGNKYNITVEGQNKSYILGKKLDLEESCKRCGDREPTISDISFQVIKDG
;
A
#
# COMPACT_ATOMS: atom_id res chain seq x y z
N MET A 1 -5.27 -10.63 -20.68
CA MET A 1 -5.83 -11.19 -19.43
C MET A 1 -7.33 -10.95 -19.44
N LYS A 2 -8.12 -11.95 -19.05
CA LYS A 2 -9.56 -11.79 -18.82
C LYS A 2 -9.81 -11.31 -17.39
N VAL A 3 -10.92 -10.60 -17.18
CA VAL A 3 -11.36 -10.23 -15.82
C VAL A 3 -11.50 -11.51 -14.99
N GLY A 4 -10.88 -11.54 -13.81
CA GLY A 4 -10.88 -12.69 -12.90
C GLY A 4 -9.73 -13.68 -13.10
N GLU A 5 -8.84 -13.49 -14.08
CA GLU A 5 -7.61 -14.30 -14.17
C GLU A 5 -6.63 -13.92 -13.07
N LEU A 6 -6.09 -14.93 -12.38
CA LEU A 6 -5.06 -14.79 -11.35
C LEU A 6 -3.70 -15.16 -11.93
N VAL A 7 -2.70 -14.32 -11.66
CA VAL A 7 -1.32 -14.55 -12.09
C VAL A 7 -0.36 -14.19 -10.96
N ILE A 8 0.75 -14.93 -10.87
CA ILE A 8 1.91 -14.54 -10.05
C ILE A 8 2.84 -13.75 -10.97
N ALA A 9 3.27 -12.58 -10.51
CA ALA A 9 4.10 -11.69 -11.30
C ALA A 9 5.23 -11.11 -10.44
N SER A 10 6.39 -10.94 -11.07
CA SER A 10 7.52 -10.19 -10.56
C SER A 10 8.07 -9.28 -11.67
N SER A 11 8.80 -8.25 -11.27
CA SER A 11 9.48 -7.35 -12.17
C SER A 11 10.63 -8.06 -12.89
N LYS A 12 10.82 -7.74 -14.17
CA LYS A 12 12.04 -8.09 -14.92
C LYS A 12 13.21 -7.13 -14.65
N ASP A 13 12.94 -5.97 -14.05
CA ASP A 13 13.97 -5.05 -13.60
C ASP A 13 14.56 -5.61 -12.30
N GLU A 14 15.84 -5.96 -12.32
CA GLU A 14 16.55 -6.59 -11.19
C GLU A 14 16.43 -5.77 -9.91
N LYS A 15 16.60 -4.44 -9.99
CA LYS A 15 16.51 -3.56 -8.82
C LYS A 15 15.11 -3.53 -8.23
N LEU A 16 14.08 -3.53 -9.08
CA LEU A 16 12.69 -3.58 -8.61
C LEU A 16 12.31 -4.96 -8.09
N SER A 17 12.84 -6.03 -8.71
CA SER A 17 12.51 -7.41 -8.34
C SER A 17 12.89 -7.77 -6.91
N GLU A 18 13.92 -7.11 -6.36
CA GLU A 18 14.35 -7.25 -4.97
C GLU A 18 13.46 -6.49 -3.96
N THR A 19 12.56 -5.63 -4.43
CA THR A 19 11.67 -4.85 -3.56
C THR A 19 10.46 -5.67 -3.11
N TYR A 20 9.78 -5.21 -2.05
CA TYR A 20 8.57 -5.85 -1.52
C TYR A 20 7.53 -6.10 -2.62
N GLY A 21 7.03 -7.35 -2.71
CA GLY A 21 6.08 -7.77 -3.74
C GLY A 21 6.70 -8.05 -5.12
N GLY A 22 8.01 -8.28 -5.19
CA GLY A 22 8.72 -8.58 -6.42
C GLY A 22 8.75 -7.41 -7.42
N GLY A 23 8.48 -6.18 -6.96
CA GLY A 23 8.49 -4.98 -7.81
C GLY A 23 7.39 -4.89 -8.86
N ALA A 24 6.42 -5.82 -8.90
CA ALA A 24 5.42 -5.87 -9.96
C ALA A 24 4.56 -4.59 -10.00
N ILE A 25 4.16 -4.07 -8.83
CA ILE A 25 3.34 -2.87 -8.72
C ILE A 25 4.10 -1.63 -9.18
N GLN A 26 5.36 -1.50 -8.77
CA GLN A 26 6.28 -0.45 -9.20
C GLN A 26 6.43 -0.46 -10.72
N THR A 27 6.61 -1.64 -11.30
CA THR A 27 6.75 -1.81 -12.75
C THR A 27 5.48 -1.44 -13.50
N ILE A 28 4.30 -1.84 -13.02
CA ILE A 28 3.02 -1.45 -13.63
C ILE A 28 2.86 0.07 -13.57
N LEU A 29 3.10 0.68 -12.40
CA LEU A 29 3.00 2.13 -12.19
C LEU A 29 3.95 2.93 -13.09
N LYS A 30 5.20 2.48 -13.21
CA LYS A 30 6.17 3.03 -14.17
C LYS A 30 5.62 2.96 -15.59
N LYS A 31 5.16 1.79 -16.02
CA LYS A 31 4.68 1.59 -17.39
C LYS A 31 3.43 2.40 -17.71
N ILE A 32 2.48 2.55 -16.78
CA ILE A 32 1.29 3.37 -17.04
C ILE A 32 1.62 4.86 -17.16
N LEU A 33 2.65 5.33 -16.46
CA LEU A 33 3.13 6.71 -16.54
C LEU A 33 3.99 6.93 -17.81
N GLU A 34 4.93 6.02 -18.10
CA GLU A 34 5.78 6.05 -19.32
C GLU A 34 4.97 6.06 -20.62
N ASN A 35 3.87 5.30 -20.65
CA ASN A 35 3.03 5.19 -21.84
C ASN A 35 1.89 6.21 -21.85
N ASN A 36 1.89 7.20 -20.93
CA ASN A 36 0.88 8.25 -20.83
C ASN A 36 -0.57 7.72 -20.67
N PHE A 37 -0.75 6.53 -20.08
CA PHE A 37 -2.09 6.06 -19.69
C PHE A 37 -2.64 6.89 -18.52
N VAL A 38 -1.73 7.43 -17.71
CA VAL A 38 -1.99 8.40 -16.64
C VAL A 38 -1.01 9.56 -16.76
N GLU A 39 -1.41 10.74 -16.31
CA GLU A 39 -0.55 11.92 -16.23
C GLU A 39 0.26 11.92 -14.92
N LYS A 40 -0.30 11.32 -13.87
CA LYS A 40 0.29 11.32 -12.52
C LYS A 40 0.05 10.00 -11.83
N VAL A 41 0.91 9.67 -10.87
CA VAL A 41 0.69 8.57 -9.93
C VAL A 41 0.69 9.11 -8.50
N VAL A 42 -0.28 8.72 -7.69
CA VAL A 42 -0.28 8.95 -6.24
C VAL A 42 0.31 7.74 -5.53
N LEU A 43 1.51 7.93 -4.98
CA LEU A 43 2.22 6.94 -4.15
C LEU A 43 2.39 7.49 -2.75
N PHE A 44 3.27 6.89 -1.98
CA PHE A 44 3.53 7.24 -0.60
C PHE A 44 5.03 7.21 -0.31
N GLN A 45 5.46 8.10 0.59
CA GLN A 45 6.83 8.16 1.07
C GLN A 45 6.86 8.27 2.60
N GLU A 46 7.99 7.91 3.20
CA GLU A 46 8.25 8.14 4.62
C GLU A 46 8.42 9.65 4.86
N LYS A 47 7.76 10.18 5.90
CA LYS A 47 7.84 11.61 6.25
C LYS A 47 8.88 11.89 7.33
N LYS A 48 8.76 11.18 8.45
CA LYS A 48 9.63 11.32 9.63
C LYS A 48 10.41 10.05 9.88
N ASP A 49 9.71 8.94 9.75
CA ASP A 49 10.17 7.59 10.00
C ASP A 49 9.31 6.62 9.18
N ARG A 50 9.72 5.35 9.20
CA ARG A 50 9.03 4.20 8.60
C ARG A 50 7.57 4.02 9.01
N TYR A 51 7.15 4.61 10.12
CA TYR A 51 5.79 4.49 10.66
C TYR A 51 4.86 5.60 10.15
N SER A 52 5.41 6.63 9.51
CA SER A 52 4.70 7.83 9.13
C SER A 52 4.77 8.04 7.61
N LEU A 53 3.78 7.48 6.92
CA LEU A 53 3.63 7.63 5.49
C LEU A 53 2.74 8.83 5.13
N VAL A 54 3.11 9.49 4.04
CA VAL A 54 2.30 10.55 3.39
C VAL A 54 2.20 10.32 1.88
N PRO A 55 1.05 10.65 1.26
CA PRO A 55 0.90 10.64 -0.17
C PRO A 55 1.85 11.62 -0.87
N VAL A 56 2.32 11.23 -2.04
CA VAL A 56 3.09 12.06 -2.96
C VAL A 56 2.61 11.86 -4.38
N VAL A 57 2.79 12.91 -5.20
CA VAL A 57 2.51 12.88 -6.63
C VAL A 57 3.81 12.61 -7.36
N ILE A 58 3.78 11.64 -8.25
CA ILE A 58 4.87 11.31 -9.16
C ILE A 58 4.41 11.58 -10.58
N GLU A 59 5.24 12.32 -11.33
CA GLU A 59 4.98 12.70 -12.72
C GLU A 59 6.05 12.15 -13.66
N HIS A 60 7.20 11.69 -13.12
CA HIS A 60 8.27 11.09 -13.90
C HIS A 60 8.52 9.62 -13.48
N PRO A 61 8.51 8.65 -14.42
CA PRO A 61 8.64 7.23 -14.11
C PRO A 61 9.94 6.84 -13.39
N ASP A 62 11.04 7.53 -13.66
CA ASP A 62 12.35 7.35 -13.03
C ASP A 62 12.35 7.66 -11.53
N GLN A 63 11.32 8.33 -11.01
CA GLN A 63 11.13 8.56 -9.57
C GLN A 63 10.58 7.32 -8.84
N ILE A 64 10.03 6.32 -9.56
CA ILE A 64 9.42 5.12 -8.97
C ILE A 64 10.47 4.01 -8.81
N ASN A 65 11.46 4.23 -7.95
CA ASN A 65 12.54 3.25 -7.71
C ASN A 65 12.24 2.30 -6.56
N SER A 66 11.46 2.77 -5.59
CA SER A 66 10.88 1.93 -4.53
C SER A 66 9.63 2.62 -4.02
N ILE A 67 8.75 1.84 -3.42
CA ILE A 67 7.61 2.33 -2.65
C ILE A 67 7.64 1.63 -1.30
N PRO A 68 7.37 2.30 -0.16
CA PRO A 68 7.30 1.66 1.14
C PRO A 68 6.00 0.86 1.28
N LEU A 69 5.80 -0.13 0.39
CA LEU A 69 4.57 -0.90 0.24
C LEU A 69 4.37 -1.86 1.41
N SER A 70 5.45 -2.39 2.02
CA SER A 70 5.36 -3.12 3.29
C SER A 70 4.82 -2.27 4.42
N GLN A 71 5.28 -1.02 4.54
CA GLN A 71 4.82 -0.06 5.53
C GLN A 71 3.37 0.34 5.24
N PHE A 72 3.02 0.56 3.96
CA PHE A 72 1.64 0.83 3.55
C PHE A 72 0.72 -0.35 3.90
N SER A 73 1.20 -1.59 3.72
CA SER A 73 0.49 -2.81 4.08
C SER A 73 0.31 -2.94 5.60
N ALA A 74 1.37 -2.76 6.39
CA ALA A 74 1.36 -3.00 7.84
C ALA A 74 0.75 -1.86 8.67
N TYR A 75 1.09 -0.61 8.34
CA TYR A 75 0.72 0.59 9.11
C TYR A 75 -0.31 1.46 8.41
N TYR A 76 -0.28 1.43 7.07
CA TYR A 76 -1.08 2.30 6.22
C TYR A 76 -0.80 3.80 6.48
N LEU A 77 -1.46 4.68 5.75
CA LEU A 77 -1.28 6.12 5.85
C LEU A 77 -1.78 6.64 7.20
N SER A 78 -1.05 7.63 7.73
CA SER A 78 -1.46 8.37 8.93
C SER A 78 -2.82 9.04 8.70
N GLY A 79 -3.71 9.04 9.71
CA GLY A 79 -5.15 9.23 9.54
C GLY A 79 -5.61 10.28 8.52
N LEU A 80 -5.11 11.53 8.59
CA LEU A 80 -5.53 12.64 7.72
C LEU A 80 -4.98 12.57 6.28
N ASN A 81 -4.07 11.63 6.00
CA ASN A 81 -3.29 11.54 4.77
C ASN A 81 -3.75 10.37 3.89
N SER A 82 -5.03 10.00 3.89
CA SER A 82 -5.52 8.93 3.02
C SER A 82 -5.46 9.33 1.54
N VAL A 83 -5.26 8.35 0.65
CA VAL A 83 -5.22 8.55 -0.82
C VAL A 83 -6.47 9.28 -1.35
N PRO A 84 -7.71 8.90 -0.96
CA PRO A 84 -8.93 9.55 -1.45
C PRO A 84 -9.02 11.02 -1.06
N LYS A 85 -8.61 11.36 0.17
CA LYS A 85 -8.62 12.74 0.65
C LYS A 85 -7.54 13.56 -0.05
N TYR A 86 -6.37 12.97 -0.28
CA TYR A 86 -5.31 13.63 -1.03
C TYR A 86 -5.75 13.99 -2.45
N ILE A 87 -6.40 13.05 -3.15
CA ILE A 87 -6.97 13.30 -4.49
C ILE A 87 -8.03 14.39 -4.44
N GLN A 88 -8.96 14.30 -3.49
CA GLN A 88 -10.04 15.28 -3.31
C GLN A 88 -9.50 16.71 -3.14
N GLN A 89 -8.46 16.88 -2.33
CA GLN A 89 -7.95 18.19 -1.95
C GLN A 89 -6.97 18.78 -2.97
N ASN A 90 -6.20 17.95 -3.67
CA ASN A 90 -5.06 18.41 -4.46
C ASN A 90 -5.17 18.09 -5.96
N LEU A 91 -5.98 17.12 -6.37
CA LEU A 91 -5.91 16.53 -7.72
C LEU A 91 -7.26 16.45 -8.44
N LYS A 92 -8.27 17.20 -8.00
CA LYS A 92 -9.63 17.14 -8.56
C LYS A 92 -9.69 17.31 -10.09
N ASN A 93 -8.78 18.10 -10.65
CA ASN A 93 -8.69 18.40 -12.09
C ASN A 93 -7.34 17.99 -12.71
N ALA A 94 -6.64 17.04 -12.10
CA ALA A 94 -5.27 16.67 -12.49
C ALA A 94 -5.20 15.57 -13.58
N GLY A 95 -6.22 15.47 -14.42
CA GLY A 95 -6.25 14.48 -15.49
C GLY A 95 -6.42 13.04 -15.00
N LYS A 96 -5.87 12.07 -15.75
CA LYS A 96 -5.85 10.65 -15.36
C LYS A 96 -4.76 10.36 -14.33
N ILE A 97 -5.09 9.63 -13.28
CA ILE A 97 -4.22 9.39 -12.12
C ILE A 97 -4.14 7.91 -11.79
N GLY A 98 -2.93 7.36 -11.73
CA GLY A 98 -2.67 6.02 -11.18
C GLY A 98 -2.57 6.05 -9.65
N VAL A 99 -3.15 5.09 -8.94
CA VAL A 99 -3.13 5.06 -7.48
C VAL A 99 -2.94 3.65 -6.94
N VAL A 100 -2.25 3.53 -5.80
CA VAL A 100 -2.29 2.33 -4.96
C VAL A 100 -3.24 2.59 -3.80
N ALA A 101 -4.21 1.71 -3.59
CA ALA A 101 -5.31 1.95 -2.66
C ALA A 101 -5.69 0.70 -1.86
N LYS A 102 -6.02 0.87 -0.58
CA LYS A 102 -6.65 -0.19 0.22
C LYS A 102 -8.17 -0.25 0.00
N PRO A 103 -8.86 -1.32 0.41
CA PRO A 103 -10.32 -1.41 0.27
C PRO A 103 -11.07 -0.25 0.94
N CYS A 104 -10.57 0.23 2.08
CA CYS A 104 -11.13 1.40 2.75
C CYS A 104 -10.93 2.71 1.96
N ASP A 105 -9.83 2.83 1.20
CA ASP A 105 -9.62 3.94 0.27
C ASP A 105 -10.62 3.90 -0.87
N VAL A 106 -10.74 2.74 -1.52
CA VAL A 106 -11.65 2.53 -2.63
C VAL A 106 -13.09 2.88 -2.24
N ARG A 107 -13.57 2.41 -1.09
CA ARG A 107 -14.90 2.78 -0.57
C ARG A 107 -15.05 4.29 -0.33
N ALA A 108 -14.00 4.95 0.15
CA ALA A 108 -14.02 6.40 0.34
C ALA A 108 -14.02 7.13 -1.02
N MET A 109 -13.25 6.68 -2.01
CA MET A 109 -13.26 7.23 -3.37
C MET A 109 -14.66 7.13 -4.01
N VAL A 110 -15.33 5.97 -3.88
CA VAL A 110 -16.71 5.80 -4.34
C VAL A 110 -17.66 6.80 -3.69
N LYS A 111 -17.56 6.99 -2.36
CA LYS A 111 -18.39 7.98 -1.65
C LYS A 111 -18.11 9.42 -2.09
N LEU A 112 -16.85 9.77 -2.30
CA LEU A 112 -16.44 11.08 -2.79
C LEU A 112 -16.94 11.33 -4.22
N SER A 113 -16.89 10.32 -5.08
CA SER A 113 -17.37 10.39 -6.45
C SER A 113 -18.89 10.56 -6.55
N LYS A 114 -19.66 9.82 -5.73
CA LYS A 114 -21.12 10.04 -5.61
C LYS A 114 -21.49 11.46 -5.18
N ARG A 115 -20.59 12.14 -4.46
CA ARG A 115 -20.73 13.55 -4.05
C ARG A 115 -20.12 14.54 -5.04
N LYS A 116 -19.68 14.10 -6.22
CA LYS A 116 -19.01 14.91 -7.26
C LYS A 116 -17.75 15.62 -6.75
N GLN A 117 -17.08 15.04 -5.75
CA GLN A 117 -15.86 15.59 -5.17
C GLN A 117 -14.59 15.06 -5.83
N ILE A 118 -14.66 13.87 -6.43
CA ILE A 118 -13.62 13.30 -7.32
C ILE A 118 -14.30 12.63 -8.52
N ASN A 119 -13.56 12.42 -9.61
CA ASN A 119 -14.03 11.60 -10.73
C ASN A 119 -13.37 10.21 -10.68
N LEU A 120 -14.16 9.13 -10.54
CA LEU A 120 -13.62 7.77 -10.52
C LEU A 120 -13.09 7.34 -11.89
N ASP A 121 -13.70 7.82 -12.97
CA ASP A 121 -13.30 7.49 -14.34
C ASP A 121 -11.91 8.04 -14.71
N ASN A 122 -11.39 8.97 -13.89
CA ASN A 122 -10.05 9.51 -14.01
C ASN A 122 -9.01 8.68 -13.24
N LEU A 123 -9.39 7.63 -12.51
CA LEU A 123 -8.47 6.85 -11.69
C LEU A 123 -8.16 5.51 -12.35
N ILE A 124 -6.88 5.12 -12.35
CA ILE A 124 -6.45 3.74 -12.50
C ILE A 124 -6.04 3.24 -11.12
N ILE A 125 -6.76 2.26 -10.59
CA ILE A 125 -6.67 1.79 -9.21
C ILE A 125 -5.98 0.41 -9.17
N LEU A 126 -4.80 0.38 -8.57
CA LEU A 126 -4.12 -0.83 -8.09
C LEU A 126 -4.55 -1.07 -6.64
N GLY A 127 -5.48 -1.99 -6.43
CA GLY A 127 -6.07 -2.27 -5.14
C GLY A 127 -5.30 -3.34 -4.36
N GLU A 128 -4.73 -3.00 -3.21
CA GLU A 128 -4.10 -3.99 -2.32
C GLU A 128 -5.18 -4.71 -1.49
N GLU A 129 -5.25 -6.04 -1.56
CA GLU A 129 -6.03 -6.84 -0.62
C GLU A 129 -5.48 -6.69 0.81
N CYS A 130 -6.38 -6.47 1.78
CA CYS A 130 -5.98 -5.94 3.09
C CYS A 130 -6.29 -6.89 4.25
N GLN A 131 -5.25 -7.46 4.85
CA GLN A 131 -5.33 -8.26 6.07
C GLN A 131 -5.52 -7.40 7.33
N GLY A 132 -5.33 -6.09 7.24
CA GLY A 132 -5.56 -5.11 8.30
C GLY A 132 -4.41 -4.14 8.39
N LYS A 133 -4.35 -3.40 9.49
CA LYS A 133 -3.18 -2.62 9.89
C LYS A 133 -2.99 -2.70 11.40
N VAL A 134 -1.76 -2.60 11.85
CA VAL A 134 -1.40 -2.53 13.26
C VAL A 134 -1.07 -1.09 13.65
N SER A 135 -1.18 -0.79 14.94
CA SER A 135 -0.82 0.53 15.46
C SER A 135 0.69 0.75 15.38
N PRO A 136 1.20 1.79 14.69
CA PRO A 136 2.62 2.00 14.57
C PRO A 136 3.31 2.21 15.92
N LYS A 137 2.64 2.90 16.86
CA LYS A 137 3.12 3.09 18.24
C LYS A 137 3.29 1.76 18.98
N LYS A 138 2.35 0.82 18.82
CA LYS A 138 2.43 -0.50 19.48
C LYS A 138 3.49 -1.38 18.82
N ALA A 139 3.58 -1.36 17.49
CA ALA A 139 4.63 -2.07 16.75
C ALA A 139 6.01 -1.57 17.18
N GLN A 140 6.24 -0.26 17.18
CA GLN A 140 7.48 0.35 17.65
C GLN A 140 7.84 -0.10 19.08
N LYS A 141 6.89 -0.05 20.02
CA LYS A 141 7.12 -0.46 21.41
C LYS A 141 7.60 -1.92 21.51
N ILE A 142 7.00 -2.83 20.75
CA ILE A 142 7.40 -4.24 20.77
C ILE A 142 8.79 -4.42 20.18
N LEU A 143 9.11 -3.71 19.10
CA LEU A 143 10.44 -3.75 18.50
C LEU A 143 11.51 -3.23 19.47
N GLU A 144 11.21 -2.17 20.22
CA GLU A 144 12.09 -1.64 21.28
C GLU A 144 12.28 -2.63 22.43
N GLU A 145 11.20 -3.24 22.95
CA GLU A 145 11.26 -4.27 24.00
C GLU A 145 12.13 -5.47 23.61
N GLU A 146 12.02 -5.91 22.35
CA GLU A 146 12.74 -7.05 21.78
C GLU A 146 14.12 -6.66 21.21
N LYS A 147 14.54 -5.40 21.40
CA LYS A 147 15.81 -4.84 20.92
C LYS A 147 16.04 -5.07 19.42
N VAL A 148 14.97 -4.96 18.63
CA VAL A 148 15.00 -5.04 17.17
C VAL A 148 15.30 -3.67 16.60
N ASP A 149 16.37 -3.58 15.81
CA ASP A 149 16.69 -2.37 15.06
C ASP A 149 15.71 -2.19 13.89
N ALA A 150 14.79 -1.24 14.04
CA ALA A 150 13.75 -0.98 13.05
C ALA A 150 14.29 -0.45 11.71
N SER A 151 15.52 0.08 11.67
CA SER A 151 16.16 0.53 10.42
C SER A 151 16.58 -0.63 9.52
N LYS A 152 16.68 -1.84 10.07
CA LYS A 152 17.09 -3.05 9.33
C LYS A 152 15.91 -3.91 8.87
N ILE A 153 14.68 -3.44 9.07
CA ILE A 153 13.47 -4.13 8.62
C ILE A 153 13.30 -3.92 7.12
N THR A 154 13.27 -5.01 6.35
CA THR A 154 13.12 -4.97 4.88
C THR A 154 11.73 -5.36 4.39
N SER A 155 10.93 -6.04 5.23
CA SER A 155 9.58 -6.46 4.89
C SER A 155 8.72 -6.53 6.14
N GLU A 156 7.46 -6.16 5.98
CA GLU A 156 6.44 -6.21 7.02
C GLU A 156 5.11 -6.59 6.38
N MET A 157 4.41 -7.52 7.00
CA MET A 157 3.18 -8.04 6.47
C MET A 157 2.28 -8.51 7.61
N ILE A 158 0.98 -8.32 7.44
CA ILE A 158 -0.02 -8.96 8.28
C ILE A 158 -0.54 -10.17 7.51
N GLU A 159 -0.45 -11.33 8.14
CA GLU A 159 -0.89 -12.60 7.55
C GLU A 159 -1.69 -13.37 8.61
N GLY A 160 -2.99 -13.53 8.37
CA GLY A 160 -3.90 -14.13 9.33
C GLY A 160 -3.85 -13.41 10.67
N ASN A 161 -3.45 -14.12 11.72
CA ASN A 161 -3.32 -13.58 13.09
C ASN A 161 -1.88 -13.19 13.46
N LYS A 162 -0.99 -12.98 12.49
CA LYS A 162 0.41 -12.64 12.74
C LYS A 162 0.79 -11.32 12.07
N TYR A 163 1.63 -10.57 12.75
CA TYR A 163 2.44 -9.50 12.18
C TYR A 163 3.84 -10.05 11.96
N ASN A 164 4.22 -10.24 10.70
CA ASN A 164 5.48 -10.80 10.26
C ASN A 164 6.42 -9.68 9.83
N ILE A 165 7.67 -9.73 10.28
CA ILE A 165 8.73 -8.84 9.82
C ILE A 165 9.93 -9.63 9.35
N THR A 166 10.68 -9.08 8.41
CA THR A 166 12.00 -9.58 8.01
C THR A 166 13.04 -8.55 8.41
N VAL A 167 14.04 -8.97 9.18
CA VAL A 167 15.12 -8.12 9.69
C VAL A 167 16.44 -8.81 9.39
N GLU A 168 17.31 -8.17 8.61
CA GLU A 168 18.60 -8.78 8.18
C GLU A 168 18.45 -10.20 7.62
N GLY A 169 17.39 -10.44 6.83
CA GLY A 169 17.07 -11.75 6.25
C GLY A 169 16.41 -12.76 7.20
N GLN A 170 16.27 -12.44 8.49
CA GLN A 170 15.61 -13.30 9.47
C GLN A 170 14.14 -12.92 9.65
N ASN A 171 13.26 -13.92 9.64
CA ASN A 171 11.83 -13.72 9.88
C ASN A 171 11.52 -13.72 11.39
N LYS A 172 10.79 -12.70 11.85
CA LYS A 172 10.19 -12.64 13.19
C LYS A 172 8.68 -12.50 13.05
N SER A 173 7.93 -13.17 13.91
CA SER A 173 6.47 -13.17 13.88
C SER A 173 5.90 -12.85 15.25
N TYR A 174 4.96 -11.91 15.28
CA TYR A 174 4.25 -11.48 16.48
C TYR A 174 2.77 -11.85 16.37
N ILE A 175 2.26 -12.59 17.36
CA ILE A 175 0.85 -13.01 17.40
C ILE A 175 -0.03 -11.81 17.76
N LEU A 176 -1.01 -11.52 16.90
CA LEU A 176 -2.03 -10.50 17.12
C LEU A 176 -3.00 -10.94 18.23
N GLY A 177 -3.46 -9.99 19.03
CA GLY A 177 -4.29 -10.23 20.22
C GLY A 177 -3.48 -10.47 21.51
N LYS A 178 -2.14 -10.47 21.44
CA LYS A 178 -1.25 -10.50 22.62
C LYS A 178 -0.72 -9.10 22.93
N LYS A 179 0.55 -8.84 22.60
CA LYS A 179 1.19 -7.51 22.78
C LYS A 179 0.83 -6.52 21.67
N LEU A 180 0.53 -7.03 20.48
CA LEU A 180 0.10 -6.27 19.29
C LEU A 180 -1.29 -6.72 18.88
N ASP A 181 -2.05 -5.84 18.26
CA ASP A 181 -3.33 -6.19 17.67
C ASP A 181 -3.62 -5.27 16.47
N LEU A 182 -4.56 -5.68 15.63
CA LEU A 182 -5.09 -4.85 14.56
C LEU A 182 -5.73 -3.58 15.16
N GLU A 183 -5.69 -2.50 14.39
CA GLU A 183 -6.48 -1.31 14.70
C GLU A 183 -7.98 -1.65 14.77
N GLU A 184 -8.71 -1.04 15.70
CA GLU A 184 -10.13 -1.35 15.97
C GLU A 184 -11.04 -1.14 14.75
N SER A 185 -10.65 -0.25 13.84
CA SER A 185 -11.33 -0.07 12.56
C SER A 185 -11.19 -1.28 11.63
N CYS A 186 -10.04 -1.95 11.64
CA CYS A 186 -9.78 -3.13 10.82
C CYS A 186 -10.47 -4.38 11.38
N LYS A 187 -10.57 -4.53 12.70
CA LYS A 187 -11.28 -5.65 13.34
C LYS A 187 -12.75 -5.75 12.93
N ARG A 188 -13.38 -4.61 12.60
CA ARG A 188 -14.79 -4.51 12.17
C ARG A 188 -14.97 -4.52 10.65
N CYS A 189 -13.88 -4.66 9.89
CA CYS A 189 -13.93 -4.59 8.43
C CYS A 189 -14.35 -5.95 7.84
N GLY A 190 -15.56 -6.00 7.28
CA GLY A 190 -16.07 -7.18 6.56
C GLY A 190 -15.51 -7.33 5.14
N ASP A 191 -15.09 -6.23 4.50
CA ASP A 191 -14.62 -6.24 3.12
C ASP A 191 -13.11 -6.00 3.05
N ARG A 192 -12.34 -7.08 2.80
CA ARG A 192 -10.87 -7.07 2.70
C ARG A 192 -10.36 -6.98 1.27
N GLU A 193 -11.24 -7.07 0.30
CA GLU A 193 -10.94 -6.92 -1.13
C GLU A 193 -11.41 -5.54 -1.63
N PRO A 194 -10.67 -4.93 -2.57
CA PRO A 194 -11.08 -3.69 -3.20
C PRO A 194 -12.33 -3.93 -4.06
N THR A 195 -13.46 -3.34 -3.67
CA THR A 195 -14.75 -3.54 -4.38
C THR A 195 -14.74 -3.06 -5.83
N ILE A 196 -13.88 -2.08 -6.15
CA ILE A 196 -13.58 -1.65 -7.50
C ILE A 196 -12.07 -1.41 -7.60
N SER A 197 -11.44 -1.98 -8.62
CA SER A 197 -10.05 -1.73 -9.00
C SER A 197 -9.82 -2.22 -10.41
N ASP A 198 -8.86 -1.63 -11.12
CA ASP A 198 -8.42 -2.12 -12.43
C ASP A 198 -7.57 -3.38 -12.28
N ILE A 199 -6.74 -3.42 -11.23
CA ILE A 199 -5.95 -4.59 -10.83
C ILE A 199 -6.04 -4.71 -9.32
N SER A 200 -6.48 -5.86 -8.82
CA SER A 200 -6.33 -6.23 -7.41
C SER A 200 -5.04 -7.03 -7.22
N PHE A 201 -4.34 -6.83 -6.11
CA PHE A 201 -3.13 -7.57 -5.81
C PHE A 201 -3.00 -7.88 -4.32
N GLN A 202 -2.31 -8.97 -4.03
CA GLN A 202 -1.80 -9.30 -2.71
C GLN A 202 -0.31 -9.64 -2.86
N VAL A 203 0.50 -9.27 -1.87
CA VAL A 203 1.88 -9.76 -1.80
C VAL A 203 1.87 -11.10 -1.12
N ILE A 204 2.37 -12.12 -1.83
CA ILE A 204 2.56 -13.47 -1.32
C ILE A 204 4.06 -13.64 -1.06
N LYS A 205 4.43 -14.19 0.09
CA LYS A 205 5.81 -14.65 0.31
C LYS A 205 5.94 -16.06 -0.24
N ASP A 206 7.04 -16.34 -0.91
CA ASP A 206 7.43 -17.72 -1.18
C ASP A 206 7.52 -18.46 0.17
N GLY A 207 6.82 -19.59 0.25
CA GLY A 207 6.72 -20.42 1.46
C GLY A 207 8.03 -21.08 1.86
#